data_AF-M0DY53-F1
#
_entry.id   AF-M0DY53-F1
#
_cell.length_a   1.000
_cell.length_b   1.000
_cell.length_c   1.000
_cell.angle_alpha   90.00
_cell.angle_beta   90.00
_cell.angle_gamma   90.00
#
_symmetry.space_group_name_H-M   'P 1'
#
loop_
_entity.id
_entity.type
_entity.pdbx_description
1 polymer ?
#
loop_
_entity_poly.entity_id
_entity_poly.type
_entity_poly.pdbx_seq_one_letter_code
_entity_poly.pdbx_strand_id
1 'polypeptide(L)'
;MHDKGLSTNIGWQDKDAYGKSLSSRQREKMQRLRTWNERFRTRDSKERNLKQALGEIDRMASALGLPDNVRETASVIYRRALDEDLLPGRSIEGVSTSSLYAAARQAGTPRSLDEIAAVSRVEKDEIARTYRYVVRELKLEIQPADPESYVPRFASDLGLSDEAERRARSLLDTAKEQGIHSGKSPVGLAAAAVYAASLLVNEKVTQSEVSEVANISEVTIRNRYHELLEAEDSVALN
;
A
#
# COMPACT_ATOMS: atom_id res chain seq x y z
N MET A 1 19.75 -4.84 18.90
CA MET A 1 18.98 -5.97 18.35
C MET A 1 19.70 -7.27 18.72
N HIS A 2 19.33 -7.92 19.82
CA HIS A 2 20.21 -8.90 20.48
C HIS A 2 20.39 -10.26 19.79
N ASP A 3 19.74 -10.53 18.65
CA ASP A 3 19.91 -11.80 17.90
C ASP A 3 19.78 -11.66 16.37
N LYS A 4 20.09 -10.49 15.79
CA LYS A 4 19.95 -10.24 14.33
C LYS A 4 18.56 -10.61 13.75
N GLY A 5 17.50 -10.54 14.57
CA GLY A 5 16.13 -10.88 14.15
C GLY A 5 15.76 -12.37 14.25
N LEU A 6 16.68 -13.25 14.68
CA LEU A 6 16.34 -14.63 15.02
C LEU A 6 15.63 -14.66 16.37
N SER A 7 14.57 -15.44 16.46
CA SER A 7 13.77 -15.51 17.67
C SER A 7 13.49 -16.94 18.08
N THR A 8 13.66 -17.23 19.36
CA THR A 8 13.42 -18.57 19.89
C THR A 8 11.92 -18.75 20.16
N ASN A 9 11.28 -19.65 19.40
CA ASN A 9 9.93 -20.12 19.68
C ASN A 9 9.99 -21.49 20.36
N ILE A 10 9.62 -21.54 21.64
CA ILE A 10 9.49 -22.79 22.37
C ILE A 10 8.08 -23.33 22.10
N GLY A 11 7.97 -24.35 21.26
CA GLY A 11 6.69 -24.94 20.86
C GLY A 11 5.84 -25.37 22.06
N TRP A 12 4.52 -25.23 21.92
CA TRP A 12 3.52 -25.62 22.93
C TRP A 12 3.37 -27.13 23.13
N GLN A 13 3.87 -27.91 22.16
CA GLN A 13 3.75 -29.36 22.19
C GLN A 13 4.71 -29.85 23.27
N ASP A 14 4.19 -30.61 24.23
CA ASP A 14 4.99 -31.21 25.30
C ASP A 14 5.72 -32.45 24.79
N LYS A 15 6.44 -32.27 23.68
CA LYS A 15 7.24 -33.27 22.98
C LYS A 15 8.65 -32.76 22.75
N ASP A 16 9.62 -33.66 22.73
CA ASP A 16 10.99 -33.35 22.35
C ASP A 16 11.18 -33.29 20.83
N ALA A 17 12.41 -32.96 20.40
CA ALA A 17 12.77 -32.87 18.98
C ALA A 17 12.62 -34.19 18.19
N TYR A 18 12.56 -35.33 18.90
CA TYR A 18 12.35 -36.65 18.32
C TYR A 18 10.87 -37.09 18.41
N GLY A 19 9.97 -36.20 18.84
CA GLY A 19 8.53 -36.44 18.93
C GLY A 19 8.09 -37.23 20.17
N LYS A 20 8.99 -37.53 21.12
CA LYS A 20 8.64 -38.25 22.36
C LYS A 20 8.01 -37.30 23.37
N SER A 21 7.00 -37.78 24.07
CA SER A 21 6.33 -37.01 25.13
C SER A 21 7.28 -36.68 26.27
N LEU A 22 7.28 -35.43 26.71
CA LEU A 22 8.08 -34.97 27.84
C LEU A 22 7.58 -35.58 29.15
N SER A 23 8.51 -35.94 30.03
CA SER A 23 8.18 -36.32 31.42
C SER A 23 7.57 -35.13 32.17
N SER A 24 6.84 -35.38 33.26
CA SER A 24 6.20 -34.33 34.07
C SER A 24 7.19 -33.24 34.53
N ARG A 25 8.41 -33.64 34.93
CA ARG A 25 9.48 -32.72 35.34
C ARG A 25 9.99 -31.86 34.18
N GLN A 26 10.12 -32.46 32.99
CA GLN A 26 10.52 -31.73 31.79
C GLN A 26 9.43 -30.78 31.32
N ARG A 27 8.16 -31.16 31.39
CA ARG A 27 7.03 -30.27 31.08
C ARG A 27 7.02 -29.03 31.97
N GLU A 28 7.21 -29.22 33.27
CA GLU A 28 7.25 -28.09 34.21
C GLU A 28 8.44 -27.16 33.91
N LYS A 29 9.62 -27.71 33.60
CA LYS A 29 10.78 -26.93 33.15
C LYS A 29 10.46 -26.17 31.85
N MET A 30 9.83 -26.83 30.87
CA MET A 30 9.49 -26.22 29.58
C MET A 30 8.43 -25.14 29.73
N GLN A 31 7.42 -25.32 30.58
CA GLN A 31 6.45 -24.27 30.90
C GLN A 31 7.14 -23.03 31.49
N ARG A 32 8.04 -23.21 32.48
CA ARG A 32 8.81 -22.09 33.04
C ARG A 32 9.65 -21.40 31.96
N LEU A 33 10.31 -22.16 31.09
CA LEU A 33 11.09 -21.60 29.98
C LEU A 33 10.21 -20.85 28.97
N ARG A 34 9.02 -21.35 28.63
CA ARG A 34 8.04 -20.64 27.79
C ARG A 34 7.64 -19.31 28.42
N THR A 35 7.25 -19.34 29.70
CA THR A 35 6.87 -18.13 30.44
C THR A 35 8.02 -17.13 30.51
N TRP A 36 9.25 -17.58 30.79
CA TRP A 36 10.42 -16.69 30.81
C TRP A 36 10.75 -16.14 29.42
N ASN A 37 10.75 -16.98 28.38
CA ASN A 37 10.98 -16.56 27.00
C ASN A 37 9.96 -15.50 26.55
N GLU A 38 8.68 -15.71 26.85
CA GLU A 38 7.61 -14.74 26.56
C GLU A 38 7.82 -13.43 27.33
N ARG A 39 8.18 -13.50 28.62
CA ARG A 39 8.48 -12.30 29.45
C ARG A 39 9.73 -11.56 28.99
N PHE A 40 10.77 -12.26 28.55
CA PHE A 40 12.00 -11.62 28.04
C PHE A 40 11.75 -10.95 26.69
N ARG A 41 11.04 -11.59 25.76
CA ARG A 41 10.66 -11.01 24.46
C ARG A 41 9.71 -9.81 24.61
N THR A 42 8.88 -9.82 25.65
CA THR A 42 8.00 -8.69 25.96
C THR A 42 8.66 -7.62 26.81
N ARG A 43 9.98 -7.63 27.06
CA ARG A 43 10.66 -6.54 27.80
C ARG A 43 11.11 -5.38 26.91
N ASP A 44 11.58 -5.63 25.69
CA ASP A 44 12.02 -4.58 24.78
C ASP A 44 10.81 -3.88 24.13
N SER A 45 10.62 -2.59 24.45
CA SER A 45 9.54 -1.79 23.87
C SER A 45 9.66 -1.66 22.36
N LYS A 46 10.89 -1.63 21.81
CA LYS A 46 11.14 -1.57 20.37
C LYS A 46 10.74 -2.89 19.69
N GLU A 47 11.02 -4.04 20.31
CA GLU A 47 10.63 -5.34 19.75
C GLU A 47 9.12 -5.54 19.73
N ARG A 48 8.41 -5.15 20.81
CA ARG A 48 6.94 -5.22 20.86
C ARG A 48 6.30 -4.33 19.80
N ASN A 49 6.81 -3.10 19.68
CA ASN A 49 6.37 -2.13 18.68
C ASN A 49 6.57 -2.67 17.25
N LEU A 50 7.77 -3.18 16.95
CA LEU A 50 8.07 -3.77 15.65
C LEU A 50 7.13 -4.94 15.32
N LYS A 51 6.89 -5.84 16.28
CA LYS A 51 5.97 -6.97 16.08
C LYS A 51 4.56 -6.50 15.74
N GLN A 52 4.04 -5.50 16.46
CA GLN A 52 2.72 -4.92 16.19
C GLN A 52 2.68 -4.29 14.80
N ALA A 53 3.67 -3.47 14.47
CA ALA A 53 3.75 -2.78 13.18
C ALA A 53 3.83 -3.73 11.98
N LEU A 54 4.66 -4.77 12.07
CA LEU A 54 4.77 -5.77 11.00
C LEU A 54 3.45 -6.52 10.80
N GLY A 55 2.71 -6.82 11.88
CA GLY A 55 1.36 -7.38 11.79
C GLY A 55 0.37 -6.42 11.12
N GLU A 56 0.46 -5.12 11.41
CA GLU A 56 -0.40 -4.11 10.77
C GLU A 56 -0.09 -3.91 9.28
N ILE A 57 1.20 -3.88 8.92
CA ILE A 57 1.64 -3.82 7.51
C ILE A 57 1.09 -5.03 6.75
N ASP A 58 1.24 -6.23 7.31
CA ASP A 58 0.78 -7.47 6.67
C ASP A 58 -0.75 -7.51 6.50
N ARG A 59 -1.50 -7.07 7.53
CA ARG A 59 -2.96 -6.95 7.48
C ARG A 59 -3.40 -5.98 6.37
N MET A 60 -2.83 -4.78 6.33
CA MET A 60 -3.22 -3.75 5.36
C MET A 60 -2.79 -4.13 3.94
N ALA A 61 -1.59 -4.68 3.77
CA ALA A 61 -1.12 -5.14 2.47
C ALA A 61 -2.00 -6.27 1.91
N SER A 62 -2.47 -7.19 2.77
CA SER A 62 -3.42 -8.23 2.38
C SER A 62 -4.76 -7.65 1.96
N ALA A 63 -5.29 -6.70 2.72
CA ALA A 63 -6.56 -6.04 2.39
C ALA A 63 -6.50 -5.27 1.06
N LEU A 64 -5.34 -4.72 0.70
CA LEU A 64 -5.12 -3.96 -0.54
C LEU A 64 -4.62 -4.80 -1.73
N GLY A 65 -4.42 -6.10 -1.54
CA GLY A 65 -3.84 -6.98 -2.56
C GLY A 65 -2.42 -6.57 -2.98
N LEU A 66 -1.62 -6.02 -2.05
CA LEU A 66 -0.26 -5.58 -2.33
C LEU A 66 0.71 -6.78 -2.35
N PRO A 67 1.64 -6.82 -3.32
CA PRO A 67 2.60 -7.92 -3.47
C PRO A 67 3.65 -7.95 -2.34
N ASP A 68 4.30 -9.09 -2.17
CA ASP A 68 5.22 -9.33 -1.04
C ASP A 68 6.40 -8.37 -1.01
N ASN A 69 6.94 -7.97 -2.18
CA ASN A 69 8.02 -6.98 -2.27
C ASN A 69 7.63 -5.62 -1.65
N VAL A 70 6.35 -5.23 -1.74
CA VAL A 70 5.83 -4.01 -1.09
C VAL A 70 5.82 -4.18 0.42
N ARG A 71 5.42 -5.35 0.93
CA ARG A 71 5.42 -5.66 2.38
C ARG A 71 6.82 -5.64 2.96
N GLU A 72 7.77 -6.24 2.26
CA GLU A 72 9.17 -6.27 2.64
C GLU A 72 9.76 -4.85 2.68
N THR A 73 9.51 -4.07 1.63
CA THR A 73 9.96 -2.67 1.56
C THR A 73 9.34 -1.83 2.67
N ALA A 74 8.05 -1.98 2.94
CA ALA A 74 7.37 -1.29 4.04
C ALA A 74 7.98 -1.68 5.41
N SER A 75 8.31 -2.95 5.59
CA SER A 75 8.97 -3.46 6.80
C SER A 75 10.36 -2.86 6.99
N VAL A 76 11.12 -2.68 5.90
CA VAL A 76 12.43 -2.01 5.93
C VAL A 76 12.28 -0.53 6.29
N ILE A 77 11.33 0.18 5.67
CA ILE A 77 11.05 1.59 5.98
C ILE A 77 10.67 1.75 7.45
N TYR A 78 9.82 0.87 7.98
CA TYR A 78 9.41 0.91 9.38
C TYR A 78 10.58 0.69 10.34
N ARG A 79 11.42 -0.33 10.06
CA ARG A 79 12.62 -0.61 10.89
C ARG A 79 13.56 0.58 10.91
N ARG A 80 13.79 1.21 9.75
CA ARG A 80 14.59 2.45 9.67
C ARG A 80 13.99 3.57 10.51
N ALA A 81 12.68 3.78 10.45
CA ALA A 81 11.99 4.77 11.28
C ALA A 81 12.13 4.50 12.79
N LEU A 82 12.13 3.22 13.20
CA LEU A 82 12.34 2.80 14.59
C LEU A 82 13.79 2.95 15.07
N ASP A 83 14.74 2.71 14.17
CA ASP A 83 16.17 2.85 14.45
C ASP A 83 16.60 4.33 14.53
N GLU A 84 16.01 5.19 13.69
CA GLU A 84 16.22 6.65 13.70
C GLU A 84 15.33 7.41 14.72
N ASP A 85 14.59 6.68 15.57
CA ASP A 85 13.74 7.23 16.64
C ASP A 85 12.66 8.23 16.16
N LEU A 86 12.01 7.92 15.03
CA LEU A 86 10.99 8.78 14.39
C LEU A 86 9.57 8.58 14.93
N LEU A 87 9.36 7.60 15.80
CA LEU A 87 8.07 7.22 16.37
C LEU A 87 7.54 8.14 17.49
N PRO A 88 8.37 8.78 18.35
CA PRO A 88 7.86 9.63 19.41
C PRO A 88 6.88 10.70 18.89
N GLY A 89 5.69 10.77 19.52
CA GLY A 89 4.60 11.66 19.12
C GLY A 89 3.74 11.16 17.95
N ARG A 90 3.93 9.91 17.49
CA ARG A 90 3.16 9.28 16.41
C ARG A 90 2.66 7.91 16.82
N SER A 91 1.52 7.50 16.28
CA SER A 91 0.97 6.17 16.49
C SER A 91 1.81 5.12 15.75
N ILE A 92 1.85 3.89 16.30
CA ILE A 92 2.50 2.73 15.66
C ILE A 92 1.84 2.48 14.31
N GLU A 93 0.51 2.52 14.31
CA GLU A 93 -0.36 2.39 13.15
C GLU A 93 -0.04 3.48 12.13
N GLY A 94 0.07 4.76 12.53
CA GLY A 94 0.34 5.87 11.62
C GLY A 94 1.67 5.72 10.88
N VAL A 95 2.73 5.30 11.58
CA VAL A 95 4.04 5.03 10.96
C VAL A 95 3.99 3.77 10.10
N SER A 96 3.26 2.73 10.51
CA SER A 96 3.08 1.49 9.74
C SER A 96 2.34 1.75 8.42
N THR A 97 1.21 2.46 8.48
CA THR A 97 0.40 2.87 7.32
C THR A 97 1.21 3.77 6.39
N SER A 98 1.97 4.72 6.93
CA SER A 98 2.83 5.61 6.15
C SER A 98 3.97 4.87 5.45
N SER A 99 4.56 3.87 6.13
CA SER A 99 5.62 3.02 5.57
C SER A 99 5.08 2.16 4.43
N LEU A 100 3.88 1.59 4.58
CA LEU A 100 3.21 0.84 3.52
C LEU A 100 2.87 1.74 2.33
N TYR A 101 2.34 2.94 2.58
CA TYR A 101 2.03 3.90 1.54
C TYR A 101 3.28 4.32 0.74
N ALA A 102 4.38 4.60 1.44
CA ALA A 102 5.66 4.90 0.81
C ALA A 102 6.19 3.74 -0.05
N ALA A 103 6.17 2.52 0.50
CA ALA A 103 6.61 1.32 -0.21
C ALA A 103 5.79 1.04 -1.47
N ALA A 104 4.46 1.16 -1.39
CA ALA A 104 3.57 0.96 -2.53
C ALA A 104 3.87 1.95 -3.67
N ARG A 105 4.19 3.21 -3.32
CA ARG A 105 4.61 4.22 -4.31
C ARG A 105 5.99 3.92 -4.90
N GLN A 106 6.95 3.48 -4.09
CA GLN A 106 8.30 3.12 -4.58
C GLN A 106 8.28 1.89 -5.50
N ALA A 107 7.36 0.96 -5.26
CA ALA A 107 7.22 -0.26 -6.07
C ALA A 107 6.43 -0.06 -7.38
N GLY A 108 5.95 1.15 -7.68
CA GLY A 108 5.14 1.40 -8.87
C GLY A 108 3.71 0.84 -8.79
N THR A 109 3.25 0.45 -7.60
CA THR A 109 1.87 -0.01 -7.37
C THR A 109 1.16 0.93 -6.39
N PRO A 110 1.02 2.23 -6.73
CA PRO A 110 0.50 3.21 -5.80
C PRO A 110 -0.96 2.90 -5.41
N ARG A 111 -1.32 3.39 -4.24
CA ARG A 111 -2.70 3.46 -3.75
C ARG A 111 -3.00 4.91 -3.42
N SER A 112 -4.23 5.35 -3.60
CA SER A 112 -4.65 6.66 -3.15
C SER A 112 -4.62 6.73 -1.61
N LEU A 113 -4.56 7.94 -1.08
CA LEU A 113 -4.67 8.13 0.37
C LEU A 113 -6.01 7.64 0.91
N ASP A 114 -7.08 7.73 0.12
CA ASP A 114 -8.40 7.26 0.51
C ASP A 114 -8.47 5.73 0.58
N GLU A 115 -7.84 5.03 -0.37
CA GLU A 115 -7.74 3.56 -0.36
C GLU A 115 -6.96 3.05 0.86
N ILE A 116 -5.84 3.69 1.19
CA ILE A 116 -5.06 3.30 2.37
C ILE A 116 -5.79 3.67 3.66
N ALA A 117 -6.46 4.82 3.71
CA ALA A 117 -7.27 5.21 4.87
C ALA A 117 -8.39 4.19 5.14
N ALA A 118 -9.03 3.65 4.10
CA ALA A 118 -10.12 2.69 4.24
C ALA A 118 -9.73 1.38 4.96
N VAL A 119 -8.45 0.97 4.88
CA VAL A 119 -7.93 -0.23 5.56
C VAL A 119 -7.12 0.08 6.83
N SER A 120 -6.86 1.36 7.08
CA SER A 120 -6.11 1.87 8.22
C SER A 120 -7.03 2.12 9.41
N ARG A 121 -6.46 2.13 10.63
CA ARG A 121 -7.15 2.59 11.84
C ARG A 121 -6.87 4.06 12.17
N VAL A 122 -6.25 4.76 11.23
CA VAL A 122 -5.73 6.11 11.38
C VAL A 122 -6.36 7.00 10.33
N GLU A 123 -6.77 8.19 10.75
CA GLU A 123 -7.39 9.18 9.87
C GLU A 123 -6.47 9.63 8.75
N LYS A 124 -7.06 9.94 7.59
CA LYS A 124 -6.35 10.35 6.37
C LYS A 124 -5.35 11.49 6.60
N ASP A 125 -5.72 12.48 7.41
CA ASP A 125 -4.87 13.64 7.71
C ASP A 125 -3.65 13.28 8.57
N GLU A 126 -3.78 12.31 9.48
CA GLU A 126 -2.64 11.79 10.24
C GLU A 126 -1.72 10.95 9.35
N ILE A 127 -2.27 10.14 8.44
CA ILE A 127 -1.49 9.39 7.45
C ILE A 127 -0.69 10.37 6.58
N ALA A 128 -1.33 11.39 6.02
CA ALA A 128 -0.66 12.36 5.15
C ALA A 128 0.43 13.17 5.86
N ARG A 129 0.23 13.53 7.14
CA ARG A 129 1.26 14.21 7.95
C ARG A 129 2.42 13.27 8.29
N THR A 130 2.12 12.05 8.72
CA THR A 130 3.13 11.06 9.10
C THR A 130 3.95 10.60 7.90
N TYR A 131 3.31 10.36 6.75
CA TYR A 131 3.97 10.08 5.49
C TYR A 131 4.97 11.17 5.11
N ARG A 132 4.54 12.44 5.07
CA ARG A 132 5.44 13.55 4.73
C ARG A 132 6.64 13.65 5.68
N TYR A 133 6.41 13.39 6.97
CA TYR A 133 7.48 13.36 7.96
C TYR A 133 8.46 12.21 7.69
N VAL A 134 7.97 10.96 7.64
CA VAL A 134 8.81 9.77 7.43
C VAL A 134 9.62 9.86 6.13
N VAL A 135 8.99 10.29 5.03
CA VAL A 135 9.66 10.47 3.74
C VAL A 135 10.80 11.48 3.83
N ARG A 136 10.57 12.60 4.51
CA ARG A 136 11.58 13.66 4.67
C ARG A 136 12.73 13.22 5.56
N GLU A 137 12.44 12.68 6.74
CA GLU A 137 13.47 12.29 7.71
C GLU A 137 14.32 11.14 7.17
N LEU A 138 13.70 10.10 6.59
CA LEU A 138 14.40 8.96 5.99
C LEU A 138 14.97 9.25 4.59
N LYS A 139 14.77 10.46 4.06
CA LYS A 139 15.18 10.89 2.71
C LYS A 139 14.78 9.89 1.64
N LEU A 140 13.53 9.43 1.68
CA LEU A 140 13.02 8.49 0.70
C LEU A 140 12.83 9.21 -0.64
N GLU A 141 13.47 8.69 -1.68
CA GLU A 141 13.25 9.14 -3.04
C GLU A 141 11.93 8.52 -3.54
N ILE A 142 10.88 9.33 -3.56
CA ILE A 142 9.55 8.92 -4.00
C ILE A 142 9.08 9.90 -5.08
N GLN A 143 8.94 9.38 -6.29
CA GLN A 143 8.43 10.16 -7.41
C GLN A 143 6.92 10.42 -7.28
N PRO A 144 6.40 11.49 -7.91
CA PRO A 144 4.97 11.63 -8.12
C PRO A 144 4.36 10.35 -8.73
N ALA A 145 3.14 10.00 -8.31
CA ALA A 145 2.49 8.82 -8.85
C ALA A 145 2.13 9.05 -10.32
N ASP A 146 2.47 8.09 -11.18
CA ASP A 146 2.07 8.12 -12.59
C ASP A 146 0.59 7.66 -12.70
N PRO A 147 -0.29 8.43 -13.39
CA PRO A 147 -1.64 7.98 -13.70
C PRO A 147 -1.71 6.56 -14.29
N GLU A 148 -0.77 6.19 -15.15
CA GLU A 148 -0.77 4.87 -15.80
C GLU A 148 -0.62 3.72 -14.82
N SER A 149 0.00 3.96 -13.65
CA SER A 149 0.19 2.92 -12.64
C SER A 149 -1.13 2.44 -12.01
N TYR A 150 -2.22 3.20 -12.17
CA TYR A 150 -3.55 2.82 -11.68
C TYR A 150 -4.39 2.09 -12.72
N VAL A 151 -4.12 2.31 -14.02
CA VAL A 151 -4.91 1.80 -15.14
C VAL A 151 -5.12 0.29 -15.11
N PRO A 152 -4.08 -0.58 -14.96
CA PRO A 152 -4.30 -2.03 -15.02
C PRO A 152 -5.21 -2.53 -13.90
N ARG A 153 -5.12 -1.94 -12.69
CA ARG A 153 -6.00 -2.31 -11.59
C ARG A 153 -7.43 -1.84 -11.85
N PHE A 154 -7.63 -0.59 -12.27
CA PHE A 154 -8.96 -0.07 -12.58
C PHE A 154 -9.63 -0.84 -13.71
N ALA A 155 -8.88 -1.17 -14.78
CA ALA A 155 -9.38 -1.99 -15.87
C ALA A 155 -9.79 -3.38 -15.38
N SER A 156 -8.94 -4.04 -14.58
CA SER A 156 -9.25 -5.35 -13.98
C SER A 156 -10.47 -5.31 -13.07
N ASP A 157 -10.58 -4.31 -12.19
CA ASP A 157 -11.69 -4.17 -11.23
C ASP A 157 -13.03 -3.89 -11.95
N LEU A 158 -12.97 -3.25 -13.13
CA LEU A 158 -14.13 -2.98 -13.99
C LEU A 158 -14.41 -4.09 -15.02
N GLY A 159 -13.57 -5.12 -15.09
CA GLY A 159 -13.71 -6.21 -16.07
C GLY A 159 -13.51 -5.77 -17.53
N LEU A 160 -12.70 -4.73 -17.76
CA LEU A 160 -12.41 -4.20 -19.09
C LEU A 160 -11.38 -5.04 -19.84
N SER A 161 -11.43 -4.98 -21.17
CA SER A 161 -10.48 -5.72 -22.01
C SER A 161 -9.06 -5.11 -22.05
N ASP A 162 -8.09 -5.91 -22.50
CA ASP A 162 -6.73 -5.44 -22.80
C ASP A 162 -6.72 -4.34 -23.89
N GLU A 163 -7.75 -4.26 -24.73
CA GLU A 163 -7.91 -3.18 -25.71
C GLU A 163 -8.28 -1.87 -25.02
N ALA A 164 -9.27 -1.90 -24.12
CA ALA A 164 -9.62 -0.74 -23.29
C ALA A 164 -8.44 -0.28 -22.43
N GLU A 165 -7.68 -1.21 -21.82
CA GLU A 165 -6.50 -0.87 -21.02
C GLU A 165 -5.43 -0.14 -21.86
N ARG A 166 -5.09 -0.70 -23.03
CA ARG A 166 -4.13 -0.07 -23.95
C ARG A 166 -4.62 1.30 -24.43
N ARG A 167 -5.93 1.42 -24.70
CA ARG A 167 -6.50 2.70 -25.12
C ARG A 167 -6.44 3.74 -24.00
N ALA A 168 -6.68 3.35 -22.75
CA ALA A 168 -6.55 4.24 -21.59
C ALA A 168 -5.12 4.74 -21.41
N ARG A 169 -4.11 3.87 -21.58
CA ARG A 169 -2.69 4.28 -21.55
C ARG A 169 -2.37 5.28 -22.66
N SER A 170 -2.80 5.01 -23.88
CA SER A 170 -2.62 5.93 -25.02
C SER A 170 -3.21 7.31 -24.75
N LEU A 171 -4.40 7.41 -24.16
CA LEU A 171 -5.00 8.71 -23.80
C LEU A 171 -4.17 9.47 -22.76
N LEU A 172 -3.57 8.75 -21.80
CA LEU A 172 -2.71 9.35 -20.78
C LEU A 172 -1.37 9.83 -21.38
N ASP A 173 -0.81 9.08 -22.32
CA ASP A 173 0.39 9.48 -23.07
C ASP A 173 0.13 10.77 -23.86
N THR A 174 -0.95 10.82 -24.64
CA THR A 174 -1.37 12.03 -25.35
C THR A 174 -1.53 13.22 -24.38
N ALA A 175 -2.18 12.99 -23.23
CA ALA A 175 -2.37 14.04 -22.21
C ALA A 175 -1.06 14.49 -21.55
N LYS A 176 -0.05 13.60 -21.47
CA LYS A 176 1.30 13.94 -21.03
C LYS A 176 2.00 14.84 -22.04
N GLU A 177 1.99 14.46 -23.30
CA GLU A 177 2.61 15.20 -24.41
C GLU A 177 2.03 16.60 -24.59
N GLN A 178 0.71 16.74 -24.42
CA GLN A 178 0.03 18.04 -24.50
C GLN A 178 0.08 18.87 -23.21
N GLY A 179 0.72 18.37 -22.14
CA GLY A 179 0.84 19.09 -20.86
C GLY A 179 -0.46 19.21 -20.05
N ILE A 180 -1.53 18.52 -20.47
CA ILE A 180 -2.85 18.57 -19.84
C ILE A 180 -2.85 17.88 -18.47
N HIS A 181 -1.90 17.00 -18.20
CA HIS A 181 -1.75 16.30 -16.91
C HIS A 181 -1.33 17.22 -15.74
N SER A 182 -0.76 18.40 -16.02
CA SER A 182 -0.16 19.26 -14.98
C SER A 182 -1.19 19.76 -13.95
N GLY A 183 -0.83 19.66 -12.66
CA GLY A 183 -1.68 20.13 -11.55
C GLY A 183 -2.92 19.27 -11.26
N LYS A 184 -3.10 18.14 -11.97
CA LYS A 184 -4.26 17.25 -11.80
C LYS A 184 -3.91 16.03 -10.97
N SER A 185 -4.93 15.48 -10.30
CA SER A 185 -4.79 14.25 -9.53
C SER A 185 -4.49 13.06 -10.47
N PRO A 186 -3.41 12.30 -10.25
CA PRO A 186 -3.10 11.12 -11.07
C PRO A 186 -4.20 10.06 -11.07
N VAL A 187 -4.84 9.85 -9.91
CA VAL A 187 -5.99 8.94 -9.76
C VAL A 187 -7.15 9.40 -10.64
N GLY A 188 -7.42 10.71 -10.65
CA GLY A 188 -8.49 11.30 -11.45
C GLY A 188 -8.25 11.18 -12.96
N LEU A 189 -7.01 11.37 -13.39
CA LEU A 189 -6.62 11.17 -14.79
C LEU A 189 -6.76 9.71 -15.20
N ALA A 190 -6.28 8.78 -14.39
CA ALA A 190 -6.37 7.35 -14.68
C ALA A 190 -7.82 6.86 -14.77
N ALA A 191 -8.66 7.24 -13.80
CA ALA A 191 -10.08 6.90 -13.80
C ALA A 191 -10.81 7.47 -15.04
N ALA A 192 -10.52 8.72 -15.40
CA ALA A 192 -11.09 9.34 -16.58
C ALA A 192 -10.61 8.71 -17.90
N ALA A 193 -9.34 8.31 -17.97
CA ALA A 193 -8.79 7.62 -19.13
C ALA A 193 -9.42 6.24 -19.32
N VAL A 194 -9.64 5.50 -18.22
CA VAL A 194 -10.33 4.20 -18.24
C VAL A 194 -11.78 4.35 -18.70
N TYR A 195 -12.49 5.37 -18.19
CA TYR A 195 -13.85 5.68 -18.62
C TYR A 195 -13.92 6.11 -20.10
N ALA A 196 -13.02 6.98 -20.55
CA ALA A 196 -12.97 7.41 -21.95
C ALA A 196 -12.63 6.23 -22.88
N ALA A 197 -11.68 5.39 -22.48
CA ALA A 197 -11.27 4.22 -23.24
C ALA A 197 -12.43 3.24 -23.42
N SER A 198 -13.19 2.93 -22.36
CA SER A 198 -14.33 2.02 -22.46
C SER A 198 -15.37 2.53 -23.46
N LEU A 199 -15.66 3.83 -23.47
CA LEU A 199 -16.54 4.43 -24.48
C LEU A 199 -16.00 4.28 -25.91
N LEU A 200 -14.70 4.52 -26.11
CA LEU A 200 -14.07 4.45 -27.44
C LEU A 200 -14.02 3.02 -28.00
N VAL A 201 -13.87 2.01 -27.14
CA VAL A 201 -13.90 0.59 -27.53
C VAL A 201 -15.29 -0.04 -27.44
N ASN A 202 -16.31 0.76 -27.14
CA ASN A 202 -17.71 0.35 -27.04
C ASN A 202 -17.99 -0.70 -25.94
N GLU A 203 -17.25 -0.64 -24.84
CA GLU A 203 -17.47 -1.39 -23.61
C GLU A 203 -18.30 -0.57 -22.62
N LYS A 204 -19.35 -1.17 -22.07
CA LYS A 204 -20.30 -0.47 -21.20
C LYS A 204 -19.79 -0.37 -19.78
N VAL A 205 -19.35 0.82 -19.39
CA VAL A 205 -19.04 1.20 -18.00
C VAL A 205 -19.61 2.59 -17.71
N THR A 206 -20.19 2.76 -16.54
CA THR A 206 -20.76 4.04 -16.07
C THR A 206 -19.74 4.85 -15.26
N GLN A 207 -19.93 6.16 -15.17
CA GLN A 207 -19.11 7.02 -14.31
C GLN A 207 -19.21 6.62 -12.83
N SER A 208 -20.36 6.06 -12.43
CA SER A 208 -20.60 5.59 -11.06
C SER A 208 -19.73 4.38 -10.73
N GLU A 209 -19.69 3.37 -11.61
CA GLU A 209 -18.81 2.20 -11.45
C GLU A 209 -17.32 2.60 -11.37
N VAL A 210 -16.89 3.52 -12.23
CA VAL A 210 -15.51 4.05 -12.19
C VAL A 210 -15.26 4.84 -10.90
N SER A 211 -16.24 5.63 -10.45
CA SER A 211 -16.18 6.39 -9.19
C SER A 211 -16.00 5.48 -7.99
N GLU A 212 -16.72 4.35 -7.94
CA GLU A 212 -16.60 3.34 -6.88
C GLU A 212 -15.21 2.69 -6.87
N VAL A 213 -14.70 2.27 -8.03
CA VAL A 213 -13.38 1.62 -8.16
C VAL A 213 -12.23 2.57 -7.84
N ALA A 214 -12.29 3.81 -8.33
CA ALA A 214 -11.23 4.79 -8.14
C ALA A 214 -11.36 5.59 -6.83
N ASN A 215 -12.49 5.50 -6.15
CA ASN A 215 -12.86 6.27 -4.97
C ASN A 215 -12.71 7.79 -5.18
N ILE A 216 -13.28 8.30 -6.27
CA ILE A 216 -13.28 9.73 -6.62
C ILE A 216 -14.66 10.16 -7.11
N SER A 217 -14.99 11.44 -7.01
CA SER A 217 -16.30 11.94 -7.49
C SER A 217 -16.51 11.75 -9.01
N GLU A 218 -17.74 11.38 -9.39
CA GLU A 218 -18.17 11.33 -10.80
C GLU A 218 -17.93 12.65 -11.55
N VAL A 219 -18.10 13.80 -10.88
CA VAL A 219 -17.84 15.12 -11.47
C VAL A 219 -16.36 15.27 -11.86
N THR A 220 -15.44 14.72 -11.06
CA THR A 220 -14.02 14.71 -11.42
C THR A 220 -13.80 13.86 -12.67
N ILE A 221 -14.35 12.64 -12.72
CA ILE A 221 -14.26 11.77 -13.91
C ILE A 221 -14.80 12.51 -15.14
N ARG A 222 -15.98 13.12 -15.02
CA ARG A 222 -16.66 13.88 -16.07
C ARG A 222 -15.78 14.98 -16.67
N ASN A 223 -15.25 15.85 -15.81
CA ASN A 223 -14.43 16.98 -16.26
C ASN A 223 -13.10 16.52 -16.86
N ARG A 224 -12.53 15.41 -16.36
CA ARG A 224 -11.25 14.90 -16.83
C ARG A 224 -11.38 14.16 -18.16
N TYR A 225 -12.43 13.35 -18.37
CA TYR A 225 -12.51 12.56 -19.61
C TYR A 225 -12.79 13.44 -20.83
N HIS A 226 -13.58 14.51 -20.70
CA HIS A 226 -13.78 15.47 -21.78
C HIS A 226 -12.46 16.10 -22.24
N GLU A 227 -11.63 16.55 -21.30
CA GLU A 227 -10.33 17.13 -21.64
C GLU A 227 -9.34 16.10 -22.23
N LEU A 228 -9.45 14.82 -21.87
CA LEU A 228 -8.66 13.76 -22.51
C LEU A 228 -9.09 13.51 -23.96
N LEU A 229 -10.38 13.52 -24.25
CA LEU A 229 -10.90 13.34 -25.61
C LEU A 229 -10.58 14.55 -26.50
N GLU A 230 -10.73 15.77 -25.98
CA GLU A 230 -10.34 16.99 -26.70
C GLU A 230 -8.85 16.99 -27.07
N ALA A 231 -8.00 16.51 -26.15
CA ALA A 231 -6.57 16.35 -26.40
C ALA A 231 -6.31 15.38 -27.56
N GLU A 232 -6.95 14.21 -27.53
CA GLU A 232 -6.82 13.17 -28.54
C GLU A 232 -7.28 13.65 -29.93
N ASP A 233 -8.43 14.33 -30.01
CA ASP A 233 -8.97 14.85 -31.26
C ASP A 233 -8.04 15.90 -31.89
N SER A 234 -7.38 16.71 -31.06
CA SER A 234 -6.41 17.70 -31.55
C SER A 234 -5.13 17.06 -32.12
N VAL A 235 -4.75 15.85 -31.67
CA VAL A 235 -3.66 15.08 -32.29
C VAL A 235 -4.11 14.49 -33.63
N ALA A 236 -5.34 13.97 -33.71
CA ALA A 236 -5.86 13.35 -34.94
C ALA A 236 -6.02 14.33 -36.12
N LEU A 237 -6.07 15.65 -35.85
CA LEU A 237 -6.21 16.70 -36.85
C LEU A 237 -4.87 17.29 -37.34
N ASN A 238 -3.75 16.91 -36.73
CA ASN A 238 -2.40 17.35 -37.11
C ASN A 238 -1.62 16.24 -37.83
#